data_AF-A0A7S0PSD0-F1
#
_entry.id   AF-A0A7S0PSD0-F1
#
_cell.length_a   1.000
_cell.length_b   1.000
_cell.length_c   1.000
_cell.angle_alpha   90.00
_cell.angle_beta   90.00
_cell.angle_gamma   90.00
#
_symmetry.space_group_name_H-M   'P 1'
#
loop_
_entity.id
_entity.type
_entity.pdbx_description
1 polymer ?
#
loop_
_entity_poly.entity_id
_entity_poly.type
_entity_poly.pdbx_seq_one_letter_code
_entity_poly.pdbx_strand_id
1 'polypeptide(L)'
;MSSAPWTARSPFAASGSLSSRRISSVDGRCPELRPARRANRTWRPSPNRRLATAPRDYFGRDDTRIGSVVGYCARDGRPVLAVVTAPALRRRIPVLTHDGAVDAVELKSVEFAAPRGMGSAIDDDPGVDPIPQSAEPAPGGASDASRRLAAVHAYATRLTHEDEGSSATDEDESPLAERAWRRALAAGCVPDEHPSSTAVSSAAAPMDVASLAAHVFHGDEEPALCESSVSAATEANVGVDLVRCYAAHVLVSGEPGRFRRHGKGRFSARTAHEVESFAADAASQAAADSEREAAWARVGEAINAPPGSKPPPSHFLDGTVTQLRVEALEAYALGDGNRTSAQRAAAIDFLSRFGAKIGERSAMDTLVALGRWRGYEELSFARRDVPTAFPSDALAHAAAIEAEAPPDLDCQIRKDLTRLRCYAIDGEGTVEVDDAVSAEALPGGKIRVWVHVADATRWVGLGTPLEAEAESRGASGYHPRGVLPMFPLPVAARLMSLTPGEPKCAVSVTAVIDERGATEEYWVGTSTIRVTRAATEGEVIKMLAEEPGRHEGLELLVEAARRRRELRLKRGAVDVRMPEATARVFDVGEGEGFV
;
A
#
# COMPACT_ATOMS: atom_id res chain seq x y z
N MET A 1 40.17 -45.44 -63.35
CA MET A 1 38.91 -45.35 -64.13
C MET A 1 38.16 -44.13 -63.60
N SER A 2 38.51 -42.92 -64.03
CA SER A 2 37.94 -42.20 -65.19
C SER A 2 36.41 -42.27 -65.26
N SER A 3 35.72 -41.20 -64.87
CA SER A 3 34.88 -40.36 -65.76
C SER A 3 33.85 -39.54 -64.96
N ALA A 4 34.05 -38.22 -64.96
CA ALA A 4 32.95 -37.22 -64.98
C ALA A 4 32.42 -37.12 -66.46
N PRO A 5 31.52 -36.21 -66.92
CA PRO A 5 30.84 -35.06 -66.26
C PRO A 5 29.38 -34.72 -66.75
N TRP A 6 28.79 -33.63 -66.22
CA TRP A 6 27.83 -32.67 -66.85
C TRP A 6 26.39 -33.16 -67.21
N THR A 7 25.26 -32.41 -67.14
CA THR A 7 24.90 -30.98 -67.34
C THR A 7 23.43 -30.75 -66.89
N ALA A 8 23.08 -29.69 -66.14
CA ALA A 8 22.48 -28.39 -66.54
C ALA A 8 20.93 -28.28 -66.64
N ARG A 9 20.29 -27.54 -65.70
CA ARG A 9 19.53 -26.24 -65.84
C ARG A 9 18.14 -26.31 -66.51
N SER A 10 17.15 -25.45 -66.28
CA SER A 10 16.67 -24.41 -65.33
C SER A 10 15.34 -23.89 -65.96
N PRO A 11 14.48 -23.10 -65.28
CA PRO A 11 14.53 -21.65 -65.54
C PRO A 11 14.24 -20.74 -64.32
N PHE A 12 14.99 -19.62 -64.27
CA PHE A 12 14.67 -18.22 -63.87
C PHE A 12 13.24 -17.87 -63.38
N ALA A 13 12.95 -16.87 -62.53
CA ALA A 13 13.63 -15.70 -61.92
C ALA A 13 12.81 -15.28 -60.66
N ALA A 14 13.25 -14.52 -59.65
CA ALA A 14 13.83 -13.17 -59.73
C ALA A 14 14.49 -12.71 -58.39
N SER A 15 15.59 -11.95 -58.55
CA SER A 15 16.21 -10.89 -57.73
C SER A 15 15.68 -10.62 -56.30
N GLY A 16 16.57 -10.59 -55.31
CA GLY A 16 17.21 -9.32 -54.91
C GLY A 16 18.38 -9.52 -53.92
N SER A 17 19.47 -8.79 -54.19
CA SER A 17 20.84 -8.93 -53.69
C SER A 17 21.05 -8.56 -52.21
N LEU A 18 21.86 -9.39 -51.54
CA LEU A 18 22.61 -9.10 -50.33
C LEU A 18 23.67 -8.01 -50.57
N SER A 19 23.99 -7.23 -49.53
CA SER A 19 25.26 -6.53 -49.41
C SER A 19 25.81 -6.74 -47.99
N SER A 20 26.76 -7.66 -47.88
CA SER A 20 27.71 -7.80 -46.78
C SER A 20 28.45 -6.49 -46.49
N ARG A 21 28.60 -6.11 -45.23
CA ARG A 21 29.73 -5.27 -44.80
C ARG A 21 30.39 -5.85 -43.56
N ARG A 22 31.65 -6.29 -43.79
CA ARG A 22 32.72 -6.42 -42.81
C ARG A 22 32.85 -5.10 -42.04
N ILE A 23 33.01 -5.19 -40.72
CA ILE A 23 33.48 -4.07 -39.91
C ILE A 23 34.97 -4.29 -39.67
N SER A 24 35.79 -3.45 -40.29
CA SER A 24 37.21 -3.28 -39.95
C SER A 24 37.46 -1.82 -39.62
N SER A 25 38.05 -1.62 -38.44
CA SER A 25 38.87 -0.50 -37.98
C SER A 25 38.29 0.92 -37.90
N VAL A 26 38.41 1.45 -36.68
CA VAL A 26 38.96 2.78 -36.36
C VAL A 26 38.25 3.98 -36.98
N ASP A 27 37.32 4.53 -36.22
CA ASP A 27 37.28 5.98 -35.99
C ASP A 27 36.45 6.31 -34.74
N GLY A 28 37.10 7.00 -33.79
CA GLY A 28 36.54 7.38 -32.51
C GLY A 28 35.50 8.49 -32.61
N ARG A 29 34.24 8.13 -32.91
CA ARG A 29 33.07 8.97 -32.61
C ARG A 29 31.93 8.09 -32.10
N CYS A 30 31.54 8.30 -30.84
CA CYS A 30 30.28 7.80 -30.30
C CYS A 30 29.12 8.19 -31.21
N PRO A 31 28.18 7.28 -31.53
CA PRO A 31 26.90 7.69 -32.08
C PRO A 31 26.14 8.45 -31.00
N GLU A 32 25.82 9.72 -31.26
CA GLU A 32 24.96 10.51 -30.39
C GLU A 32 23.62 9.79 -30.17
N LEU A 33 23.34 9.49 -28.91
CA LEU A 33 22.03 9.04 -28.45
C LEU A 33 20.99 10.08 -28.88
N ARG A 34 20.09 9.70 -29.79
CA ARG A 34 18.92 10.51 -30.14
C ARG A 34 18.12 10.75 -28.86
N PRO A 35 17.90 11.99 -28.42
CA PRO A 35 17.03 12.24 -27.29
C PRO A 35 15.59 11.85 -27.68
N ALA A 36 14.94 11.09 -26.81
CA ALA A 36 13.54 10.74 -26.94
C ALA A 36 12.71 12.00 -27.19
N ARG A 37 11.90 11.99 -28.25
CA ARG A 37 10.95 13.06 -28.57
C ARG A 37 10.01 13.26 -27.38
N ARG A 38 10.27 14.28 -26.57
CA ARG A 38 9.28 14.83 -25.63
C ARG A 38 8.09 15.34 -26.43
N ALA A 39 6.96 14.63 -26.35
CA ALA A 39 5.69 15.15 -26.82
C ALA A 39 5.31 16.34 -25.93
N ASN A 40 5.58 17.55 -26.42
CA ASN A 40 5.07 18.79 -25.85
C ASN A 40 3.55 18.84 -26.03
N ARG A 41 2.80 18.24 -25.10
CA ARG A 41 1.37 18.58 -24.92
C ARG A 41 1.29 19.82 -24.06
N THR A 42 1.19 20.96 -24.72
CA THR A 42 0.79 22.24 -24.13
C THR A 42 -0.58 22.08 -23.47
N TRP A 43 -0.60 22.05 -22.14
CA TRP A 43 -1.82 22.02 -21.35
C TRP A 43 -2.44 23.43 -21.36
N ARG A 44 -3.56 23.61 -22.05
CA ARG A 44 -4.39 24.82 -21.92
C ARG A 44 -5.26 24.64 -20.67
N PRO A 45 -5.22 25.56 -19.69
CA PRO A 45 -6.11 25.50 -18.54
C PRO A 45 -7.55 25.77 -18.99
N SER A 46 -8.45 24.85 -18.65
CA SER A 46 -9.90 25.06 -18.74
C SER A 46 -10.30 26.21 -17.81
N PRO A 47 -11.15 27.17 -18.24
CA PRO A 47 -11.51 28.33 -17.42
C PRO A 47 -12.45 28.01 -16.23
N ASN A 48 -12.77 26.75 -15.96
CA ASN A 48 -13.73 26.35 -14.91
C ASN A 48 -13.18 25.44 -13.80
N ARG A 49 -11.87 25.47 -13.49
CA ARG A 49 -11.34 24.88 -12.25
C ARG A 49 -10.79 25.96 -11.32
N ARG A 50 -11.60 26.39 -10.36
CA ARG A 50 -11.07 27.11 -9.20
C ARG A 50 -10.32 26.11 -8.33
N LEU A 51 -9.04 26.41 -8.17
CA LEU A 51 -8.09 25.77 -7.28
C LEU A 51 -8.62 25.73 -5.84
N ALA A 52 -8.75 24.53 -5.28
CA ALA A 52 -8.74 24.35 -3.84
C ALA A 52 -7.33 24.68 -3.35
N THR A 53 -7.14 25.91 -2.89
CA THR A 53 -5.95 26.34 -2.16
C THR A 53 -6.37 26.47 -0.71
N ALA A 54 -6.06 25.45 0.09
CA ALA A 54 -5.99 25.66 1.53
C ALA A 54 -4.74 26.50 1.82
N PRO A 55 -4.83 27.46 2.72
CA PRO A 55 -3.93 27.38 3.87
C PRO A 55 -4.58 27.77 5.21
N ARG A 56 -4.34 26.89 6.19
CA ARG A 56 -4.02 27.14 7.60
C ARG A 56 -5.06 27.73 8.55
N ASP A 57 -5.37 26.91 9.56
CA ASP A 57 -5.28 27.21 10.99
C ASP A 57 -5.69 28.62 11.42
N TYR A 58 -6.97 28.78 11.80
CA TYR A 58 -7.34 29.79 12.79
C TYR A 58 -8.34 29.31 13.85
N PHE A 59 -8.85 28.08 13.75
CA PHE A 59 -9.53 27.39 14.86
C PHE A 59 -9.13 25.92 14.83
N GLY A 60 -8.24 25.54 15.75
CA GLY A 60 -7.90 24.15 16.02
C GLY A 60 -9.12 23.35 16.46
N ARG A 61 -8.99 22.02 16.39
CA ARG A 61 -9.95 21.00 16.85
C ARG A 61 -10.96 21.52 17.89
N ASP A 62 -12.24 21.47 17.52
CA ASP A 62 -13.26 20.66 18.20
C ASP A 62 -14.59 20.80 17.46
N ASP A 63 -15.35 19.70 17.46
CA ASP A 63 -16.72 19.60 16.96
C ASP A 63 -17.59 20.72 17.52
N THR A 64 -17.87 21.77 16.73
CA THR A 64 -19.01 22.65 17.02
C THR A 64 -20.28 21.86 16.73
N ARG A 65 -20.80 21.18 17.75
CA ARG A 65 -22.13 20.58 17.77
C ARG A 65 -23.17 21.65 17.39
N ILE A 66 -24.26 21.18 16.79
CA ILE A 66 -25.48 21.97 16.53
C ILE A 66 -25.82 22.79 17.79
N GLY A 67 -25.81 24.13 17.69
CA GLY A 67 -26.10 25.02 18.83
C GLY A 67 -25.01 26.02 19.26
N SER A 68 -24.02 26.37 18.43
CA SER A 68 -23.06 27.45 18.78
C SER A 68 -23.77 28.83 18.85
N VAL A 69 -23.48 29.68 19.84
CA VAL A 69 -24.11 31.00 20.02
C VAL A 69 -23.33 32.10 19.30
N VAL A 70 -24.03 33.04 18.66
CA VAL A 70 -23.46 34.36 18.32
C VAL A 70 -24.25 35.42 19.08
N GLY A 71 -23.68 35.91 20.18
CA GLY A 71 -24.19 37.12 20.82
C GLY A 71 -23.78 38.32 19.96
N TYR A 72 -24.75 39.06 19.40
CA TYR A 72 -24.45 40.30 18.71
C TYR A 72 -25.45 41.40 19.08
N CYS A 73 -24.95 42.63 19.15
CA CYS A 73 -25.74 43.79 19.51
C CYS A 73 -26.23 44.46 18.21
N ALA A 74 -27.55 44.54 18.01
CA ALA A 74 -28.12 45.40 16.97
C ALA A 74 -28.12 46.87 17.46
N ARG A 75 -28.09 47.83 16.51
CA ARG A 75 -28.24 49.28 16.77
C ARG A 75 -29.40 49.47 17.77
N ASP A 76 -29.16 50.25 18.83
CA ASP A 76 -30.08 50.61 19.93
C ASP A 76 -29.91 49.85 21.27
N GLY A 77 -28.84 49.08 21.44
CA GLY A 77 -28.30 48.77 22.78
C GLY A 77 -28.99 47.64 23.56
N ARG A 78 -29.85 46.84 22.92
CA ARG A 78 -30.37 45.59 23.50
C ARG A 78 -29.60 44.39 22.95
N PRO A 79 -29.10 43.47 23.81
CA PRO A 79 -28.47 42.24 23.33
C PRO A 79 -29.51 41.39 22.60
N VAL A 80 -29.28 41.10 21.31
CA VAL A 80 -30.12 40.20 20.53
C VAL A 80 -29.46 38.83 20.56
N LEU A 81 -30.11 37.86 21.20
CA LEU A 81 -29.67 36.47 21.14
C LEU A 81 -29.93 35.94 19.73
N ALA A 82 -28.90 35.36 19.11
CA ALA A 82 -29.07 34.70 17.83
C ALA A 82 -28.42 33.31 17.80
N VAL A 83 -29.15 32.33 17.28
CA VAL A 83 -28.75 30.93 17.33
C VAL A 83 -28.27 30.46 15.96
N VAL A 84 -27.09 29.83 15.92
CA VAL A 84 -26.49 29.34 14.68
C VAL A 84 -27.24 28.14 14.14
N THR A 85 -27.67 28.22 12.88
CA THR A 85 -28.48 27.19 12.21
C THR A 85 -27.71 26.37 11.16
N ALA A 86 -26.41 26.65 10.98
CA ALA A 86 -25.55 25.95 10.04
C ALA A 86 -24.08 25.90 10.52
N PRO A 87 -23.26 24.93 10.06
CA PRO A 87 -21.86 24.81 10.49
C PRO A 87 -21.06 26.11 10.30
N ALA A 88 -20.24 26.46 11.29
CA ALA A 88 -19.52 27.74 11.41
C ALA A 88 -18.31 27.92 10.45
N LEU A 89 -18.34 27.31 9.26
CA LEU A 89 -17.24 27.35 8.29
C LEU A 89 -17.31 28.58 7.35
N ARG A 90 -18.20 29.55 7.60
CA ARG A 90 -18.48 30.69 6.71
C ARG A 90 -18.18 32.03 7.38
N ARG A 91 -17.66 32.99 6.60
CA ARG A 91 -17.41 34.39 7.03
C ARG A 91 -18.69 35.12 7.48
N ARG A 92 -19.84 34.79 6.89
CA ARG A 92 -21.18 35.20 7.34
C ARG A 92 -21.96 33.95 7.73
N ILE A 93 -22.44 33.90 8.97
CA ILE A 93 -23.16 32.76 9.52
C ILE A 93 -24.66 33.05 9.54
N PRO A 94 -25.52 32.13 9.07
CA PRO A 94 -26.95 32.25 9.25
C PRO A 94 -27.32 32.05 10.73
N VAL A 95 -28.02 33.03 11.29
CA VAL A 95 -28.47 33.04 12.68
C VAL A 95 -29.97 33.28 12.75
N LEU A 96 -30.66 32.57 13.64
CA LEU A 96 -32.06 32.83 13.99
C LEU A 96 -32.11 33.97 14.98
N THR A 97 -32.83 35.04 14.67
CA THR A 97 -32.98 36.24 15.51
C THR A 97 -34.25 36.20 16.36
N HIS A 98 -34.37 37.13 17.31
CA HIS A 98 -35.48 37.21 18.28
C HIS A 98 -36.89 37.28 17.67
N ASP A 99 -37.00 37.71 16.43
CA ASP A 99 -38.21 37.80 15.60
C ASP A 99 -38.40 36.56 14.69
N GLY A 100 -37.59 35.51 14.87
CA GLY A 100 -37.65 34.27 14.10
C GLY A 100 -37.03 34.35 12.70
N ALA A 101 -36.52 35.52 12.29
CA ALA A 101 -35.88 35.70 10.99
C ALA A 101 -34.51 35.00 10.95
N VAL A 102 -34.09 34.58 9.74
CA VAL A 102 -32.73 34.08 9.50
C VAL A 102 -31.92 35.18 8.85
N ASP A 103 -30.99 35.79 9.59
CA ASP A 103 -30.05 36.79 9.07
C ASP A 103 -28.63 36.22 8.94
N ALA A 104 -27.80 36.81 8.09
CA ALA A 104 -26.41 36.41 7.88
C ALA A 104 -25.46 37.42 8.55
N VAL A 105 -25.00 37.08 9.75
CA VAL A 105 -24.15 37.94 10.58
C VAL A 105 -22.67 37.66 10.31
N GLU A 106 -21.88 38.71 10.12
CA GLU A 106 -20.41 38.59 10.09
C GLU A 106 -19.90 38.38 11.52
N LEU A 107 -19.20 37.26 11.73
CA LEU A 107 -18.65 36.91 13.03
C LEU A 107 -17.62 37.95 13.48
N LYS A 108 -17.90 38.65 14.58
CA LYS A 108 -16.92 39.53 15.27
C LYS A 108 -16.34 38.89 16.53
N SER A 109 -17.15 38.11 17.25
CA SER A 109 -16.77 37.33 18.45
C SER A 109 -17.75 36.18 18.65
N VAL A 110 -17.30 35.06 19.24
CA VAL A 110 -18.13 33.89 19.59
C VAL A 110 -18.03 33.69 21.10
N GLU A 111 -19.17 33.51 21.78
CA GLU A 111 -19.20 33.00 23.15
C GLU A 111 -19.70 31.55 23.12
N PHE A 112 -18.97 30.63 23.75
CA PHE A 112 -19.31 29.21 23.78
C PHE A 112 -20.14 28.89 25.03
N ALA A 113 -21.36 28.38 24.83
CA ALA A 113 -22.15 27.75 25.89
C ALA A 113 -21.95 26.23 25.82
N ALA A 114 -21.32 25.62 26.83
CA ALA A 114 -21.16 24.17 26.91
C ALA A 114 -22.48 23.49 27.35
N PRO A 115 -22.88 22.35 26.77
CA PRO A 115 -23.91 21.52 27.36
C PRO A 115 -23.32 20.74 28.54
N ARG A 116 -23.81 20.99 29.76
CA ARG A 116 -23.61 20.06 30.88
C ARG A 116 -24.48 18.82 30.66
N GLY A 117 -23.89 17.64 30.60
CA GLY A 117 -24.60 16.36 30.73
C GLY A 117 -24.20 15.26 29.75
N MET A 118 -23.06 14.60 29.99
CA MET A 118 -22.86 13.18 29.71
C MET A 118 -22.15 12.61 30.94
N GLY A 119 -22.72 11.56 31.53
CA GLY A 119 -22.62 11.26 32.97
C GLY A 119 -21.24 10.88 33.51
N SER A 120 -21.07 11.20 34.80
CA SER A 120 -20.30 10.46 35.81
C SER A 120 -20.32 11.30 37.09
N ALA A 121 -21.14 10.93 38.08
CA ALA A 121 -21.03 11.46 39.43
C ALA A 121 -20.21 10.46 40.25
N ILE A 122 -19.02 10.90 40.69
CA ILE A 122 -18.22 10.29 41.74
C ILE A 122 -18.32 11.21 42.95
N ASP A 123 -18.70 10.59 44.07
CA ASP A 123 -18.54 10.90 45.49
C ASP A 123 -19.02 12.23 46.09
N ASP A 124 -19.97 12.05 47.01
CA ASP A 124 -20.29 12.91 48.15
C ASP A 124 -19.13 12.94 49.17
N ASP A 125 -18.79 14.13 49.66
CA ASP A 125 -18.17 14.33 50.98
C ASP A 125 -18.87 15.48 51.72
N PRO A 126 -19.43 15.28 52.92
CA PRO A 126 -20.22 16.28 53.63
C PRO A 126 -19.37 17.03 54.65
N GLY A 127 -19.24 18.34 54.48
CA GLY A 127 -18.71 19.18 55.54
C GLY A 127 -18.51 20.63 55.13
N VAL A 128 -19.40 21.51 55.58
CA VAL A 128 -19.15 22.84 56.19
C VAL A 128 -20.41 23.71 56.04
N ASP A 129 -20.94 24.18 57.18
CA ASP A 129 -22.07 25.10 57.31
C ASP A 129 -21.68 26.60 57.15
N PRO A 130 -22.64 27.53 56.95
CA PRO A 130 -22.52 28.70 56.06
C PRO A 130 -22.21 30.03 56.77
N ILE A 131 -21.66 31.01 56.03
CA ILE A 131 -21.47 32.42 56.47
C ILE A 131 -21.85 33.40 55.32
N PRO A 132 -22.39 34.61 55.62
CA PRO A 132 -23.51 35.21 54.88
C PRO A 132 -23.16 36.22 53.78
N GLN A 133 -24.20 36.51 52.99
CA GLN A 133 -24.34 37.45 51.87
C GLN A 133 -23.69 38.82 52.10
N SER A 134 -22.80 39.24 51.20
CA SER A 134 -22.93 40.47 50.37
C SER A 134 -21.64 40.79 49.59
N ALA A 135 -21.76 40.87 48.26
CA ALA A 135 -21.06 41.74 47.29
C ALA A 135 -20.84 41.03 45.94
N GLU A 136 -21.03 41.81 44.87
CA GLU A 136 -21.12 41.48 43.43
C GLU A 136 -19.89 40.84 42.74
N PRO A 137 -19.97 40.40 41.45
CA PRO A 137 -19.51 39.07 41.01
C PRO A 137 -18.17 39.04 40.24
N ALA A 138 -17.47 37.90 40.34
CA ALA A 138 -16.65 37.23 39.30
C ALA A 138 -16.04 35.92 39.87
N PRO A 139 -15.56 34.92 39.09
CA PRO A 139 -15.78 34.51 37.69
C PRO A 139 -16.25 33.02 37.56
N GLY A 140 -16.83 32.64 36.42
CA GLY A 140 -17.05 31.21 36.07
C GLY A 140 -18.51 30.75 35.85
N GLY A 141 -19.48 31.66 35.97
CA GLY A 141 -20.86 31.39 35.57
C GLY A 141 -21.06 31.67 34.08
N ALA A 142 -21.82 30.79 33.39
CA ALA A 142 -22.29 31.01 32.03
C ALA A 142 -22.81 32.46 31.87
N SER A 143 -22.34 33.17 30.83
CA SER A 143 -22.87 34.48 30.45
C SER A 143 -24.40 34.39 30.41
N ASP A 144 -25.09 35.50 30.69
CA ASP A 144 -26.56 35.52 30.69
C ASP A 144 -27.08 34.84 29.40
N ALA A 145 -26.49 35.16 28.24
CA ALA A 145 -26.72 34.53 26.95
C ALA A 145 -26.53 32.99 26.91
N SER A 146 -25.48 32.46 27.52
CA SER A 146 -25.22 31.02 27.60
C SER A 146 -26.30 30.28 28.41
N ARG A 147 -26.83 30.90 29.47
CA ARG A 147 -27.96 30.34 30.24
C ARG A 147 -29.26 30.34 29.42
N ARG A 148 -29.52 31.42 28.68
CA ARG A 148 -30.69 31.51 27.79
C ARG A 148 -30.68 30.41 26.72
N LEU A 149 -29.52 30.17 26.09
CA LEU A 149 -29.40 29.10 25.09
C LEU A 149 -29.61 27.72 25.72
N ALA A 150 -28.97 27.42 26.85
CA ALA A 150 -29.10 26.11 27.49
C ALA A 150 -30.57 25.76 27.77
N ALA A 151 -31.36 26.74 28.20
CA ALA A 151 -32.80 26.59 28.40
C ALA A 151 -33.57 26.37 27.08
N VAL A 152 -33.27 27.17 26.05
CA VAL A 152 -33.87 27.05 24.70
C VAL A 152 -33.54 25.68 24.07
N HIS A 153 -32.31 25.22 24.21
CA HIS A 153 -31.85 23.91 23.71
C HIS A 153 -32.44 22.76 24.51
N ALA A 154 -32.42 22.83 25.85
CA ALA A 154 -33.05 21.81 26.68
C ALA A 154 -34.56 21.67 26.38
N TYR A 155 -35.27 22.76 26.07
CA TYR A 155 -36.65 22.67 25.58
C TYR A 155 -36.74 21.95 24.23
N ALA A 156 -35.96 22.38 23.23
CA ALA A 156 -35.96 21.77 21.90
C ALA A 156 -35.59 20.27 21.94
N THR A 157 -34.64 19.89 22.79
CA THR A 157 -34.22 18.50 23.01
C THR A 157 -35.26 17.70 23.80
N ARG A 158 -35.96 18.30 24.77
CA ARG A 158 -37.10 17.62 25.43
C ARG A 158 -38.20 17.27 24.42
N LEU A 159 -38.52 18.19 23.51
CA LEU A 159 -39.47 17.92 22.43
C LEU A 159 -39.04 16.78 21.50
N THR A 160 -37.76 16.44 21.41
CA THR A 160 -37.28 15.29 20.61
C THR A 160 -37.15 14.00 21.43
N HIS A 161 -37.20 14.06 22.76
CA HIS A 161 -36.88 12.93 23.66
C HIS A 161 -37.98 12.58 24.69
N GLU A 162 -39.18 13.18 24.62
CA GLU A 162 -40.34 12.86 25.49
C GLU A 162 -40.92 11.42 25.31
N ASP A 163 -40.09 10.46 24.92
CA ASP A 163 -40.48 9.15 24.39
C ASP A 163 -40.22 7.96 25.33
N GLU A 164 -39.77 8.16 26.58
CA GLU A 164 -39.35 7.01 27.43
C GLU A 164 -40.30 6.66 28.60
N GLY A 165 -41.56 7.12 28.58
CA GLY A 165 -42.43 7.00 29.77
C GLY A 165 -43.89 6.57 29.62
N SER A 166 -44.48 6.47 28.44
CA SER A 166 -45.91 6.16 28.32
C SER A 166 -46.20 5.09 27.27
N SER A 167 -46.55 3.88 27.72
CA SER A 167 -47.20 2.88 26.90
C SER A 167 -48.70 3.22 26.83
N ALA A 168 -49.14 3.94 25.79
CA ALA A 168 -50.55 4.20 25.54
C ALA A 168 -51.04 3.44 24.29
N THR A 169 -52.17 2.76 24.43
CA THR A 169 -52.76 1.85 23.43
C THR A 169 -53.92 2.47 22.65
N ASP A 170 -54.02 3.80 22.58
CA ASP A 170 -55.05 4.52 21.82
C ASP A 170 -54.44 5.41 20.72
N GLU A 171 -55.10 5.49 19.55
CA GLU A 171 -54.63 6.20 18.35
C GLU A 171 -54.44 7.73 18.54
N ASP A 172 -54.88 8.31 19.66
CA ASP A 172 -54.86 9.75 19.95
C ASP A 172 -53.72 10.20 20.91
N GLU A 173 -52.92 9.28 21.45
CA GLU A 173 -51.84 9.59 22.39
C GLU A 173 -50.42 9.39 21.80
N SER A 174 -50.20 9.73 20.53
CA SER A 174 -48.84 9.75 19.97
C SER A 174 -47.95 10.76 20.72
N PRO A 175 -46.64 10.48 20.96
CA PRO A 175 -45.73 11.38 21.63
C PRO A 175 -45.75 12.79 21.03
N LEU A 176 -45.52 13.79 21.87
CA LEU A 176 -45.58 15.22 21.50
C LEU A 176 -44.67 15.54 20.30
N ALA A 177 -43.49 14.92 20.28
CA ALA A 177 -42.52 14.95 19.20
C ALA A 177 -43.14 14.51 17.87
N GLU A 178 -43.81 13.35 17.86
CA GLU A 178 -44.37 12.74 16.66
C GLU A 178 -45.51 13.58 16.08
N ARG A 179 -46.36 14.16 16.94
CA ARG A 179 -47.44 15.07 16.51
C ARG A 179 -46.89 16.39 15.95
N ALA A 180 -45.87 16.95 16.60
CA ALA A 180 -45.14 18.12 16.09
C ALA A 180 -44.49 17.83 14.73
N TRP A 181 -43.95 16.62 14.56
CA TRP A 181 -43.40 16.13 13.30
C TRP A 181 -44.44 15.98 12.19
N ARG A 182 -45.60 15.38 12.50
CA ARG A 182 -46.71 15.25 11.54
C ARG A 182 -47.19 16.63 11.08
N ARG A 183 -47.26 17.62 11.98
CA ARG A 183 -47.58 19.02 11.62
C ARG A 183 -46.50 19.67 10.78
N ALA A 184 -45.22 19.48 11.10
CA ALA A 184 -44.11 19.99 10.28
C ALA A 184 -44.13 19.36 8.87
N LEU A 185 -44.47 18.08 8.76
CA LEU A 185 -44.65 17.40 7.48
C LEU A 185 -45.89 17.92 6.74
N ALA A 186 -47.03 18.07 7.40
CA ALA A 186 -48.27 18.59 6.82
C ALA A 186 -48.13 20.04 6.33
N ALA A 187 -47.46 20.90 7.10
CA ALA A 187 -47.13 22.27 6.69
C ALA A 187 -46.22 22.30 5.44
N GLY A 188 -45.38 21.27 5.29
CA GLY A 188 -44.58 21.02 4.10
C GLY A 188 -45.24 20.09 3.07
N CYS A 189 -46.51 19.71 3.22
CA CYS A 189 -47.23 18.78 2.35
C CYS A 189 -48.66 19.29 2.13
N VAL A 190 -48.82 20.33 1.32
CA VAL A 190 -50.13 20.67 0.73
C VAL A 190 -50.00 20.71 -0.80
N PRO A 191 -50.31 19.61 -1.51
CA PRO A 191 -50.95 19.67 -2.80
C PRO A 191 -52.47 19.80 -2.59
N ASP A 192 -53.09 20.77 -3.27
CA ASP A 192 -54.52 21.10 -3.30
C ASP A 192 -55.49 19.95 -2.95
N GLU A 193 -56.44 20.23 -2.06
CA GLU A 193 -57.63 19.41 -1.84
C GLU A 193 -58.61 19.53 -3.03
N HIS A 194 -58.28 18.93 -4.18
CA HIS A 194 -59.26 18.47 -5.18
C HIS A 194 -58.62 17.42 -6.10
N PRO A 195 -59.05 16.14 -6.06
CA PRO A 195 -58.47 15.11 -6.92
C PRO A 195 -59.09 15.21 -8.31
N SER A 196 -58.46 15.95 -9.21
CA SER A 196 -58.69 15.79 -10.64
C SER A 196 -57.38 15.41 -11.33
N SER A 197 -57.30 14.12 -11.68
CA SER A 197 -56.56 13.54 -12.80
C SER A 197 -55.18 14.13 -13.13
N THR A 198 -54.15 13.29 -12.96
CA THR A 198 -52.83 13.38 -13.62
C THR A 198 -52.01 14.66 -13.33
N ALA A 199 -51.38 14.72 -12.16
CA ALA A 199 -50.29 15.66 -11.91
C ALA A 199 -49.14 14.95 -11.18
N VAL A 200 -47.95 15.07 -11.76
CA VAL A 200 -46.66 14.66 -11.17
C VAL A 200 -46.49 15.38 -9.83
N SER A 201 -46.17 14.62 -8.78
CA SER A 201 -45.85 15.08 -7.42
C SER A 201 -45.03 16.38 -7.44
N SER A 202 -45.69 17.52 -7.19
CA SER A 202 -45.01 18.80 -7.06
C SER A 202 -44.34 18.85 -5.68
N ALA A 203 -43.01 18.93 -5.68
CA ALA A 203 -42.22 19.16 -4.47
C ALA A 203 -42.74 20.41 -3.73
N ALA A 204 -43.04 20.28 -2.44
CA ALA A 204 -43.54 21.38 -1.64
C ALA A 204 -42.56 22.55 -1.58
N ALA A 205 -43.08 23.77 -1.61
CA ALA A 205 -42.28 24.97 -1.57
C ALA A 205 -41.49 25.06 -0.26
N PRO A 206 -40.19 25.46 -0.29
CA PRO A 206 -39.40 25.56 0.92
C PRO A 206 -39.95 26.64 1.86
N MET A 207 -40.24 26.29 3.10
CA MET A 207 -40.79 27.16 4.14
C MET A 207 -39.67 27.72 5.03
N ASP A 208 -39.82 28.94 5.56
CA ASP A 208 -38.90 29.46 6.58
C ASP A 208 -39.24 28.93 7.98
N VAL A 209 -38.28 29.05 8.90
CA VAL A 209 -38.39 28.50 10.25
C VAL A 209 -39.52 29.15 11.06
N ALA A 210 -39.79 30.44 10.86
CA ALA A 210 -40.84 31.15 11.56
C ALA A 210 -42.24 30.66 11.17
N SER A 211 -42.48 30.52 9.87
CA SER A 211 -43.72 29.94 9.33
C SER A 211 -43.88 28.51 9.79
N LEU A 212 -42.81 27.72 9.76
CA LEU A 212 -42.83 26.34 10.24
C LEU A 212 -43.16 26.27 11.74
N ALA A 213 -42.56 27.12 12.56
CA ALA A 213 -42.83 27.20 13.99
C ALA A 213 -44.29 27.59 14.29
N ALA A 214 -44.88 28.50 13.52
CA ALA A 214 -46.29 28.87 13.66
C ALA A 214 -47.24 27.68 13.41
N HIS A 215 -46.90 26.80 12.46
CA HIS A 215 -47.68 25.59 12.19
C HIS A 215 -47.46 24.50 13.26
N VAL A 216 -46.22 24.37 13.77
CA VAL A 216 -45.87 23.35 14.77
C VAL A 216 -46.42 23.70 16.15
N PHE A 217 -46.48 24.99 16.51
CA PHE A 217 -46.85 25.46 17.85
C PHE A 217 -48.14 26.33 17.85
N HIS A 218 -49.22 25.85 17.21
CA HIS A 218 -50.49 26.57 17.10
C HIS A 218 -51.26 26.61 18.44
N GLY A 219 -51.63 27.81 18.89
CA GLY A 219 -52.17 28.07 20.23
C GLY A 219 -53.56 27.50 20.52
N ASP A 220 -54.43 27.44 19.51
CA ASP A 220 -55.82 27.00 19.70
C ASP A 220 -55.98 25.47 19.75
N GLU A 221 -55.02 24.72 19.21
CA GLU A 221 -55.09 23.26 19.12
C GLU A 221 -54.34 22.56 20.25
N GLU A 222 -53.17 23.09 20.66
CA GLU A 222 -52.37 22.51 21.75
C GLU A 222 -51.83 23.57 22.71
N PRO A 223 -52.67 24.04 23.67
CA PRO A 223 -52.29 25.09 24.62
C PRO A 223 -51.10 24.67 25.50
N ALA A 224 -50.96 23.40 25.85
CA ALA A 224 -49.88 22.89 26.70
C ALA A 224 -48.48 23.09 26.09
N LEU A 225 -48.31 22.90 24.77
CA LEU A 225 -47.04 23.17 24.08
C LEU A 225 -46.69 24.66 24.11
N CYS A 226 -47.71 25.48 23.90
CA CYS A 226 -47.57 26.92 23.92
C CYS A 226 -47.22 27.42 25.32
N GLU A 227 -47.88 26.91 26.35
CA GLU A 227 -47.56 27.20 27.76
C GLU A 227 -46.14 26.76 28.12
N SER A 228 -45.70 25.57 27.67
CA SER A 228 -44.33 25.08 27.89
C SER A 228 -43.28 25.95 27.19
N SER A 229 -43.52 26.36 25.94
CA SER A 229 -42.70 27.35 25.23
C SER A 229 -42.64 28.68 25.98
N VAL A 230 -43.77 29.16 26.53
CA VAL A 230 -43.85 30.40 27.31
C VAL A 230 -43.09 30.29 28.62
N SER A 231 -43.18 29.16 29.34
CA SER A 231 -42.40 28.92 30.56
C SER A 231 -40.91 28.93 30.25
N ALA A 232 -40.48 28.18 29.22
CA ALA A 232 -39.08 28.14 28.79
C ALA A 232 -38.57 29.53 28.36
N ALA A 233 -39.39 30.31 27.65
CA ALA A 233 -39.06 31.69 27.26
C ALA A 233 -38.92 32.62 28.47
N THR A 234 -39.80 32.48 29.47
CA THR A 234 -39.81 33.27 30.69
C THR A 234 -38.59 32.97 31.56
N GLU A 235 -38.29 31.68 31.77
CA GLU A 235 -37.11 31.20 32.51
C GLU A 235 -35.80 31.65 31.84
N ALA A 236 -35.76 31.61 30.51
CA ALA A 236 -34.60 31.98 29.73
C ALA A 236 -34.49 33.49 29.43
N ASN A 237 -35.48 34.30 29.79
CA ASN A 237 -35.55 35.73 29.44
C ASN A 237 -35.32 35.99 27.93
N VAL A 238 -36.06 35.27 27.08
CA VAL A 238 -36.06 35.40 25.61
C VAL A 238 -37.48 35.52 25.07
N GLY A 239 -37.62 35.97 23.82
CA GLY A 239 -38.90 35.96 23.13
C GLY A 239 -39.41 34.53 22.88
N VAL A 240 -40.70 34.30 23.09
CA VAL A 240 -41.34 32.99 22.87
C VAL A 240 -41.20 32.51 21.41
N ASP A 241 -41.20 33.44 20.45
CA ASP A 241 -41.07 33.13 19.03
C ASP A 241 -39.69 32.55 18.69
N LEU A 242 -38.63 33.01 19.37
CA LEU A 242 -37.28 32.46 19.20
C LEU A 242 -37.19 31.02 19.72
N VAL A 243 -37.80 30.73 20.87
CA VAL A 243 -37.86 29.37 21.44
C VAL A 243 -38.54 28.41 20.46
N ARG A 244 -39.71 28.81 19.95
CA ARG A 244 -40.50 28.05 18.98
C ARG A 244 -39.75 27.85 17.66
N CYS A 245 -39.15 28.91 17.10
CA CYS A 245 -38.35 28.82 15.87
C CYS A 245 -37.16 27.89 16.04
N TYR A 246 -36.43 28.01 17.15
CA TYR A 246 -35.28 27.15 17.39
C TYR A 246 -35.69 25.68 17.57
N ALA A 247 -36.76 25.42 18.33
CA ALA A 247 -37.31 24.07 18.48
C ALA A 247 -37.72 23.46 17.12
N ALA A 248 -38.44 24.21 16.28
CA ALA A 248 -38.80 23.77 14.93
C ALA A 248 -37.57 23.49 14.05
N HIS A 249 -36.52 24.30 14.17
CA HIS A 249 -35.25 24.10 13.46
C HIS A 249 -34.53 22.83 13.91
N VAL A 250 -34.44 22.58 15.22
CA VAL A 250 -33.78 21.39 15.80
C VAL A 250 -34.52 20.13 15.41
N LEU A 251 -35.85 20.13 15.51
CA LEU A 251 -36.70 19.05 15.01
C LEU A 251 -36.30 18.75 13.58
N VAL A 252 -36.60 19.66 12.64
CA VAL A 252 -36.43 19.42 11.20
C VAL A 252 -34.98 19.11 10.77
N SER A 253 -33.99 19.64 11.47
CA SER A 253 -32.57 19.34 11.20
C SER A 253 -32.13 17.97 11.74
N GLY A 254 -32.83 17.42 12.73
CA GLY A 254 -32.59 16.09 13.29
C GLY A 254 -33.01 14.93 12.37
N GLU A 255 -33.90 15.17 11.41
CA GLU A 255 -34.41 14.16 10.46
C GLU A 255 -34.04 14.50 9.00
N PRO A 256 -32.76 14.44 8.60
CA PRO A 256 -32.33 14.76 7.23
C PRO A 256 -32.91 13.83 6.16
N GLY A 257 -33.42 12.66 6.58
CA GLY A 257 -34.12 11.70 5.73
C GLY A 257 -35.57 12.08 5.43
N ARG A 258 -36.22 12.90 6.27
CA ARG A 258 -37.60 13.36 6.06
C ARG A 258 -37.69 14.79 5.54
N PHE A 259 -36.69 15.62 5.86
CA PHE A 259 -36.66 17.00 5.43
C PHE A 259 -35.39 17.35 4.67
N ARG A 260 -35.56 18.21 3.66
CA ARG A 260 -34.47 18.77 2.89
C ARG A 260 -34.18 20.18 3.37
N ARG A 261 -32.93 20.43 3.78
CA ARG A 261 -32.45 21.77 4.13
C ARG A 261 -32.01 22.54 2.89
N HIS A 262 -32.52 23.76 2.74
CA HIS A 262 -32.16 24.71 1.69
C HIS A 262 -31.32 25.86 2.25
N GLY A 263 -30.86 26.76 1.37
CA GLY A 263 -30.19 28.00 1.79
C GLY A 263 -31.11 28.91 2.62
N LYS A 264 -30.51 29.75 3.49
CA LYS A 264 -31.20 30.72 4.37
C LYS A 264 -32.15 30.10 5.40
N GLY A 265 -31.84 28.89 5.88
CA GLY A 265 -32.62 28.24 6.94
C GLY A 265 -34.03 27.81 6.50
N ARG A 266 -34.25 27.61 5.20
CA ARG A 266 -35.53 27.10 4.69
C ARG A 266 -35.52 25.59 4.61
N PHE A 267 -36.68 24.97 4.78
CA PHE A 267 -36.86 23.52 4.77
C PHE A 267 -38.03 23.13 3.89
N SER A 268 -37.95 21.95 3.26
CA SER A 268 -39.07 21.33 2.55
C SER A 268 -39.19 19.87 2.97
N ALA A 269 -40.41 19.37 3.10
CA ALA A 269 -40.63 17.93 3.29
C ALA A 269 -40.14 17.17 2.04
N ARG A 270 -39.53 16.01 2.26
CA ARG A 270 -39.22 15.06 1.18
C ARG A 270 -40.47 14.26 0.84
N THR A 271 -40.62 13.88 -0.42
CA THR A 271 -41.70 12.98 -0.83
C THR A 271 -41.46 11.57 -0.27
N ALA A 272 -42.50 10.73 -0.17
CA ALA A 272 -42.36 9.36 0.32
C ALA A 272 -41.25 8.57 -0.41
N HIS A 273 -41.18 8.72 -1.74
CA HIS A 273 -40.13 8.10 -2.55
C HIS A 273 -38.71 8.63 -2.24
N GLU A 274 -38.56 9.93 -1.95
CA GLU A 274 -37.27 10.52 -1.57
C GLU A 274 -36.81 10.08 -0.17
N VAL A 275 -37.75 9.83 0.75
CA VAL A 275 -37.46 9.27 2.08
C VAL A 275 -36.94 7.84 1.95
N GLU A 276 -37.63 7.01 1.15
CA GLU A 276 -37.20 5.62 0.87
C GLU A 276 -35.82 5.58 0.19
N SER A 277 -35.58 6.42 -0.82
CA SER A 277 -34.28 6.53 -1.49
C SER A 277 -33.18 6.96 -0.52
N PHE A 278 -33.44 7.95 0.34
CA PHE A 278 -32.47 8.41 1.31
C PHE A 278 -32.15 7.33 2.35
N ALA A 279 -33.16 6.60 2.83
CA ALA A 279 -32.98 5.48 3.74
C ALA A 279 -32.16 4.36 3.11
N ALA A 280 -32.40 4.04 1.83
CA ALA A 280 -31.63 3.05 1.08
C ALA A 280 -30.16 3.49 0.90
N ASP A 281 -29.92 4.74 0.53
CA ASP A 281 -28.56 5.29 0.39
C ASP A 281 -27.82 5.30 1.74
N ALA A 282 -28.49 5.71 2.82
CA ALA A 282 -27.93 5.71 4.17
C ALA A 282 -27.61 4.28 4.66
N ALA A 283 -28.50 3.32 4.40
CA ALA A 283 -28.26 1.91 4.71
C ALA A 283 -27.09 1.33 3.90
N SER A 284 -27.00 1.66 2.61
CA SER A 284 -25.88 1.26 1.76
C SER A 284 -24.55 1.86 2.25
N GLN A 285 -24.55 3.14 2.62
CA GLN A 285 -23.38 3.80 3.18
C GLN A 285 -22.96 3.18 4.52
N ALA A 286 -23.90 2.92 5.43
CA ALA A 286 -23.63 2.27 6.71
C ALA A 286 -23.09 0.84 6.53
N ALA A 287 -23.63 0.07 5.58
CA ALA A 287 -23.11 -1.24 5.23
C ALA A 287 -21.66 -1.15 4.70
N ALA A 288 -21.38 -0.18 3.83
CA ALA A 288 -20.04 0.05 3.31
C ALA A 288 -19.05 0.55 4.39
N ASP A 289 -19.51 1.35 5.35
CA ASP A 289 -18.72 1.76 6.52
C ASP A 289 -18.39 0.56 7.42
N SER A 290 -19.38 -0.28 7.72
CA SER A 290 -19.20 -1.51 8.50
C SER A 290 -18.22 -2.48 7.83
N GLU A 291 -18.33 -2.67 6.50
CA GLU A 291 -17.38 -3.51 5.75
C GLU A 291 -15.94 -2.95 5.81
N ARG A 292 -15.79 -1.61 5.71
CA ARG A 292 -14.48 -0.95 5.86
C ARG A 292 -13.90 -1.13 7.25
N GLU A 293 -14.71 -1.04 8.30
CA GLU A 293 -14.27 -1.27 9.68
C GLU A 293 -13.88 -2.73 9.90
N ALA A 294 -14.69 -3.68 9.42
CA ALA A 294 -14.38 -5.10 9.47
C ALA A 294 -13.06 -5.44 8.74
N ALA A 295 -12.78 -4.79 7.61
CA ALA A 295 -11.51 -4.95 6.90
C ALA A 295 -10.31 -4.49 7.75
N TRP A 296 -10.43 -3.35 8.44
CA TRP A 296 -9.39 -2.88 9.36
C TRP A 296 -9.24 -3.78 10.60
N ALA A 297 -10.35 -4.32 11.11
CA ALA A 297 -10.32 -5.27 12.22
C ALA A 297 -9.50 -6.51 11.87
N ARG A 298 -9.69 -7.10 10.68
CA ARG A 298 -8.88 -8.24 10.20
C ARG A 298 -7.38 -7.93 10.12
N VAL A 299 -7.02 -6.73 9.68
CA VAL A 299 -5.62 -6.27 9.65
C VAL A 299 -5.06 -6.16 11.08
N GLY A 300 -5.84 -5.61 12.01
CA GLY A 300 -5.46 -5.51 13.41
C GLY A 300 -5.32 -6.87 14.09
N GLU A 301 -6.22 -7.81 13.81
CA GLU A 301 -6.12 -9.20 14.30
C GLU A 301 -4.84 -9.87 13.80
N ALA A 302 -4.51 -9.72 12.51
CA ALA A 302 -3.28 -10.26 11.93
C ALA A 302 -2.00 -9.67 12.55
N ILE A 303 -1.97 -8.35 12.79
CA ILE A 303 -0.84 -7.67 13.44
C ILE A 303 -0.62 -8.17 14.87
N ASN A 304 -1.70 -8.41 15.61
CA ASN A 304 -1.65 -8.84 17.01
C ASN A 304 -1.60 -10.37 17.18
N ALA A 305 -1.70 -11.13 16.09
CA ALA A 305 -1.62 -12.58 16.13
C ALA A 305 -0.23 -13.04 16.60
N PRO A 306 -0.13 -14.06 17.47
CA PRO A 306 1.15 -14.65 17.83
C PRO A 306 1.86 -15.23 16.60
N PRO A 307 3.20 -15.31 16.59
CA PRO A 307 3.98 -15.73 15.42
C PRO A 307 3.49 -17.01 14.73
N GLY A 308 3.14 -18.06 15.48
CA GLY A 308 2.63 -19.33 14.95
C GLY A 308 1.21 -19.31 14.35
N SER A 309 0.43 -18.26 14.59
CA SER A 309 -0.93 -18.11 14.05
C SER A 309 -1.07 -16.96 13.08
N LYS A 310 0.06 -16.42 12.59
CA LYS A 310 0.02 -15.36 11.58
C LYS A 310 -0.55 -15.87 10.27
N PRO A 311 -1.29 -15.04 9.53
CA PRO A 311 -1.81 -15.42 8.22
C PRO A 311 -0.65 -15.65 7.23
N PRO A 312 -0.89 -16.45 6.17
CA PRO A 312 0.11 -16.63 5.12
C PRO A 312 0.38 -15.30 4.38
N PRO A 313 1.55 -15.12 3.74
CA PRO A 313 1.90 -13.86 3.05
C PRO A 313 0.92 -13.44 1.95
N SER A 314 0.22 -14.39 1.34
CA SER A 314 -0.78 -14.15 0.30
C SER A 314 -2.16 -13.75 0.84
N HIS A 315 -2.37 -13.76 2.15
CA HIS A 315 -3.69 -13.55 2.76
C HIS A 315 -4.35 -12.22 2.37
N PHE A 316 -3.53 -11.18 2.15
CA PHE A 316 -3.99 -9.85 1.75
C PHE A 316 -3.84 -9.58 0.25
N LEU A 317 -3.67 -10.61 -0.58
CA LEU A 317 -3.59 -10.51 -2.05
C LEU A 317 -4.90 -11.01 -2.69
N ASP A 318 -6.01 -10.37 -2.31
CA ASP A 318 -7.40 -10.80 -2.58
C ASP A 318 -8.16 -9.89 -3.56
N GLY A 319 -7.49 -8.90 -4.16
CA GLY A 319 -8.06 -7.91 -5.06
C GLY A 319 -8.81 -6.78 -4.35
N THR A 320 -8.75 -6.71 -3.02
CA THR A 320 -9.54 -5.73 -2.25
C THR A 320 -8.81 -4.40 -2.04
N VAL A 321 -9.52 -3.42 -1.47
CA VAL A 321 -8.90 -2.16 -1.01
C VAL A 321 -7.82 -2.41 0.06
N THR A 322 -7.94 -3.50 0.83
CA THR A 322 -6.93 -3.89 1.81
C THR A 322 -5.62 -4.26 1.13
N GLN A 323 -5.67 -5.00 0.02
CA GLN A 323 -4.48 -5.29 -0.79
C GLN A 323 -3.76 -4.01 -1.20
N LEU A 324 -4.48 -3.04 -1.78
CA LEU A 324 -3.90 -1.77 -2.23
C LEU A 324 -3.21 -1.00 -1.08
N ARG A 325 -3.74 -1.09 0.14
CA ARG A 325 -3.17 -0.46 1.33
C ARG A 325 -1.90 -1.18 1.80
N VAL A 326 -1.90 -2.52 1.77
CA VAL A 326 -0.71 -3.33 2.09
C VAL A 326 0.38 -3.08 1.06
N GLU A 327 0.08 -3.09 -0.24
CA GLU A 327 1.01 -2.76 -1.31
C GLU A 327 1.56 -1.33 -1.19
N ALA A 328 0.73 -0.36 -0.78
CA ALA A 328 1.19 0.99 -0.50
C ALA A 328 2.19 1.03 0.67
N LEU A 329 1.97 0.21 1.70
CA LEU A 329 2.89 0.06 2.83
C LEU A 329 4.21 -0.60 2.39
N GLU A 330 4.16 -1.59 1.51
CA GLU A 330 5.36 -2.20 0.90
C GLU A 330 6.16 -1.20 0.08
N ALA A 331 5.50 -0.46 -0.82
CA ALA A 331 6.10 0.62 -1.57
C ALA A 331 6.72 1.69 -0.64
N TYR A 332 6.08 1.96 0.50
CA TYR A 332 6.61 2.87 1.50
C TYR A 332 7.87 2.31 2.19
N ALA A 333 7.87 1.03 2.56
CA ALA A 333 9.01 0.34 3.15
C ALA A 333 10.23 0.27 2.20
N LEU A 334 10.00 0.16 0.89
CA LEU A 334 11.06 0.15 -0.12
C LEU A 334 11.74 1.52 -0.32
N GLY A 335 11.08 2.61 0.04
CA GLY A 335 11.66 3.96 0.06
C GLY A 335 11.26 4.89 -1.09
N ASP A 336 11.83 6.10 -1.11
CA ASP A 336 11.34 7.23 -1.92
C ASP A 336 11.29 7.03 -3.45
N GLY A 337 12.04 6.06 -4.00
CA GLY A 337 12.03 5.76 -5.44
C GLY A 337 10.85 4.91 -5.93
N ASN A 338 10.15 4.23 -5.02
CA ASN A 338 9.26 3.11 -5.37
C ASN A 338 7.79 3.35 -5.02
N ARG A 339 7.39 4.61 -4.79
CA ARG A 339 6.03 4.96 -4.35
C ARG A 339 5.48 6.20 -5.03
N THR A 340 4.19 6.17 -5.32
CA THR A 340 3.40 7.35 -5.74
C THR A 340 2.99 8.20 -4.53
N SER A 341 2.55 9.44 -4.78
CA SER A 341 2.00 10.30 -3.71
C SER A 341 0.75 9.70 -3.05
N ALA A 342 -0.06 8.96 -3.81
CA ALA A 342 -1.23 8.23 -3.30
C ALA A 342 -0.82 7.07 -2.38
N GLN A 343 0.15 6.25 -2.79
CA GLN A 343 0.68 5.18 -1.95
C GLN A 343 1.33 5.74 -0.67
N ARG A 344 2.04 6.86 -0.77
CA ARG A 344 2.58 7.55 0.41
C ARG A 344 1.49 7.95 1.40
N ALA A 345 0.41 8.56 0.94
CA ALA A 345 -0.70 8.97 1.80
C ALA A 345 -1.40 7.76 2.44
N ALA A 346 -1.63 6.69 1.66
CA ALA A 346 -2.25 5.46 2.14
C ALA A 346 -1.40 4.75 3.21
N ALA A 347 -0.08 4.67 3.01
CA ALA A 347 0.83 4.08 4.00
C ALA A 347 0.89 4.91 5.29
N ILE A 348 0.87 6.25 5.20
CA ILE A 348 0.84 7.12 6.38
C ILE A 348 -0.48 6.94 7.15
N ASP A 349 -1.62 6.86 6.47
CA ASP A 349 -2.92 6.56 7.10
C ASP A 349 -2.89 5.19 7.79
N PHE A 350 -2.35 4.17 7.12
CA PHE A 350 -2.17 2.82 7.68
C PHE A 350 -1.36 2.87 8.98
N LEU A 351 -0.15 3.44 8.95
CA LEU A 351 0.73 3.51 10.11
C LEU A 351 0.08 4.29 11.26
N SER A 352 -0.58 5.41 10.94
CA SER A 352 -1.25 6.26 11.94
C SER A 352 -2.40 5.54 12.64
N ARG A 353 -3.20 4.74 11.91
CA ARG A 353 -4.31 3.96 12.48
C ARG A 353 -3.86 2.93 13.52
N PHE A 354 -2.70 2.33 13.33
CA PHE A 354 -2.12 1.36 14.26
C PHE A 354 -1.13 2.00 15.26
N GLY A 355 -1.06 3.33 15.33
CA GLY A 355 -0.19 4.05 16.28
C GLY A 355 1.31 3.86 16.02
N ALA A 356 1.70 3.41 14.83
CA ALA A 356 3.09 3.24 14.44
C ALA A 356 3.73 4.58 14.07
N LYS A 357 5.04 4.71 14.31
CA LYS A 357 5.80 5.90 13.87
C LYS A 357 5.78 5.99 12.34
N ILE A 358 5.69 7.20 11.80
CA ILE A 358 5.73 7.40 10.35
C ILE A 358 7.19 7.30 9.89
N GLY A 359 7.55 6.21 9.21
CA GLY A 359 8.90 5.97 8.73
C GLY A 359 9.05 4.63 8.03
N GLU A 360 10.07 4.49 7.18
CA GLU A 360 10.30 3.28 6.38
C GLU A 360 10.49 2.06 7.29
N ARG A 361 11.29 2.21 8.36
CA ARG A 361 11.52 1.15 9.33
C ARG A 361 10.22 0.65 9.97
N SER A 362 9.34 1.57 10.37
CA SER A 362 8.05 1.20 10.95
C SER A 362 7.13 0.53 9.94
N ALA A 363 7.16 0.92 8.67
CA ALA A 363 6.45 0.19 7.62
C ALA A 363 6.96 -1.24 7.47
N MET A 364 8.29 -1.46 7.51
CA MET A 364 8.87 -2.81 7.52
C MET A 364 8.40 -3.61 8.74
N ASP A 365 8.53 -3.03 9.94
CA ASP A 365 8.13 -3.70 11.17
C ASP A 365 6.63 -4.04 11.16
N THR A 366 5.77 -3.16 10.60
CA THR A 366 4.34 -3.43 10.43
C THR A 366 4.07 -4.55 9.42
N LEU A 367 4.81 -4.62 8.30
CA LEU A 367 4.67 -5.72 7.32
C LEU A 367 5.09 -7.07 7.92
N VAL A 368 6.10 -7.07 8.78
CA VAL A 368 6.52 -8.25 9.55
C VAL A 368 5.46 -8.61 10.61
N ALA A 369 4.91 -7.61 11.28
CA ALA A 369 3.82 -7.81 12.24
C ALA A 369 2.58 -8.42 11.56
N LEU A 370 2.24 -7.95 10.36
CA LEU A 370 1.13 -8.44 9.55
C LEU A 370 1.31 -9.88 9.05
N GLY A 371 2.52 -10.43 9.09
CA GLY A 371 2.85 -11.73 8.47
C GLY A 371 3.05 -11.66 6.95
N ARG A 372 3.04 -10.45 6.39
CA ARG A 372 3.31 -10.22 4.96
C ARG A 372 4.78 -10.46 4.63
N TRP A 373 5.67 -10.04 5.55
CA TRP A 373 7.14 -10.20 5.50
C TRP A 373 7.61 -11.08 6.65
N ARG A 374 8.74 -11.78 6.49
CA ARG A 374 9.24 -12.75 7.49
C ARG A 374 10.31 -12.24 8.45
N GLY A 375 10.60 -10.93 8.41
CA GLY A 375 11.60 -10.28 9.25
C GLY A 375 12.77 -9.75 8.43
N TYR A 376 13.37 -10.62 7.62
CA TYR A 376 14.32 -10.21 6.58
C TYR A 376 13.71 -10.34 5.19
N GLU A 377 13.51 -9.19 4.55
CA GLU A 377 13.29 -9.10 3.11
C GLU A 377 14.54 -8.57 2.43
N GLU A 378 14.89 -9.13 1.27
CA GLU A 378 16.00 -8.64 0.47
C GLU A 378 15.59 -7.35 -0.26
N LEU A 379 15.62 -6.24 0.48
CA LEU A 379 15.20 -4.93 0.00
C LEU A 379 15.97 -4.50 -1.25
N SER A 380 17.22 -4.94 -1.41
CA SER A 380 18.05 -4.56 -2.55
C SER A 380 17.48 -5.08 -3.88
N PHE A 381 16.98 -6.31 -3.88
CA PHE A 381 16.35 -6.92 -5.04
C PHE A 381 14.97 -6.34 -5.29
N ALA A 382 14.15 -6.23 -4.24
CA ALA A 382 12.82 -5.63 -4.36
C ALA A 382 12.89 -4.16 -4.83
N ARG A 383 13.90 -3.40 -4.41
CA ARG A 383 14.10 -2.01 -4.84
C ARG A 383 14.47 -1.87 -6.31
N ARG A 384 15.11 -2.89 -6.88
CA ARG A 384 15.57 -2.92 -8.27
C ARG A 384 14.65 -3.72 -9.18
N ASP A 385 13.52 -4.17 -8.65
CA ASP A 385 12.54 -5.02 -9.35
C ASP A 385 13.21 -6.25 -9.98
N VAL A 386 14.16 -6.85 -9.25
CA VAL A 386 14.85 -8.06 -9.71
C VAL A 386 13.83 -9.21 -9.74
N PRO A 387 13.57 -9.83 -10.90
CA PRO A 387 12.60 -10.91 -11.00
C PRO A 387 12.96 -12.08 -10.09
N THR A 388 12.07 -12.44 -9.18
CA THR A 388 12.26 -13.58 -8.26
C THR A 388 11.61 -14.86 -8.78
N ALA A 389 10.59 -14.74 -9.63
CA ALA A 389 9.91 -15.86 -10.26
C ALA A 389 10.30 -15.99 -11.74
N PHE A 390 10.30 -17.21 -12.25
CA PHE A 390 10.48 -17.48 -13.68
C PHE A 390 9.14 -17.34 -14.42
N PRO A 391 9.13 -16.81 -15.64
CA PRO A 391 7.94 -16.79 -16.47
C PRO A 391 7.53 -18.22 -16.88
N SER A 392 6.24 -18.42 -17.13
CA SER A 392 5.66 -19.75 -17.33
C SER A 392 6.21 -20.48 -18.56
N ASP A 393 6.59 -19.75 -19.60
CA ASP A 393 7.20 -20.30 -20.81
C ASP A 393 8.64 -20.78 -20.58
N ALA A 394 9.44 -20.06 -19.79
CA ALA A 394 10.76 -20.52 -19.37
C ALA A 394 10.68 -21.79 -18.51
N LEU A 395 9.71 -21.85 -17.58
CA LEU A 395 9.46 -23.06 -16.77
C LEU A 395 8.99 -24.24 -17.62
N ALA A 396 8.07 -24.01 -18.56
CA ALA A 396 7.60 -25.06 -19.47
C ALA A 396 8.73 -25.58 -20.37
N HIS A 397 9.59 -24.69 -20.86
CA HIS A 397 10.75 -25.06 -21.66
C HIS A 397 11.79 -25.85 -20.85
N ALA A 398 12.07 -25.46 -19.61
CA ALA A 398 12.91 -26.24 -18.69
C ALA A 398 12.35 -27.65 -18.45
N ALA A 399 11.06 -27.76 -18.16
CA ALA A 399 10.40 -29.06 -17.97
C ALA A 399 10.47 -29.93 -19.24
N ALA A 400 10.35 -29.34 -20.43
CA ALA A 400 10.50 -30.05 -21.70
C ALA A 400 11.93 -30.61 -21.88
N ILE A 401 12.97 -29.83 -21.55
CA ILE A 401 14.38 -30.28 -21.58
C ILE A 401 14.61 -31.44 -20.61
N GLU A 402 13.97 -31.42 -19.44
CA GLU A 402 14.09 -32.52 -18.48
C GLU A 402 13.37 -33.80 -18.93
N ALA A 403 12.21 -33.65 -19.56
CA ALA A 403 11.43 -34.76 -20.08
C ALA A 403 12.10 -35.43 -21.29
N GLU A 404 12.64 -34.61 -22.21
CA GLU A 404 13.34 -35.07 -23.39
C GLU A 404 14.57 -34.19 -23.64
N ALA A 405 15.75 -34.76 -23.40
CA ALA A 405 17.00 -34.06 -23.60
C ALA A 405 17.17 -33.66 -25.08
N PRO A 406 17.47 -32.39 -25.39
CA PRO A 406 17.70 -31.98 -26.77
C PRO A 406 18.92 -32.72 -27.35
N PRO A 407 19.05 -32.85 -28.68
CA PRO A 407 20.22 -33.43 -29.32
C PRO A 407 21.51 -32.70 -28.91
N ASP A 408 22.58 -33.45 -28.67
CA ASP A 408 23.91 -32.87 -28.44
C ASP A 408 24.56 -32.52 -29.79
N LEU A 409 24.62 -31.23 -30.09
CA LEU A 409 25.20 -30.72 -31.35
C LEU A 409 26.70 -31.04 -31.47
N ASP A 410 27.39 -31.22 -30.33
CA ASP A 410 28.83 -31.46 -30.29
C ASP A 410 29.20 -32.92 -30.01
N CYS A 411 28.22 -33.84 -30.02
CA CYS A 411 28.45 -35.25 -29.63
C CYS A 411 29.60 -35.93 -30.38
N GLN A 412 29.86 -35.54 -31.63
CA GLN A 412 30.92 -36.10 -32.46
C GLN A 412 32.29 -35.46 -32.24
N ILE A 413 32.36 -34.27 -31.65
CA ILE A 413 33.60 -33.49 -31.50
C ILE A 413 34.05 -33.34 -30.05
N ARG A 414 33.19 -33.68 -29.07
CA ARG A 414 33.55 -33.65 -27.65
C ARG A 414 34.75 -34.55 -27.38
N LYS A 415 35.79 -33.98 -26.77
CA LYS A 415 36.95 -34.74 -26.29
C LYS A 415 36.58 -35.52 -25.04
N ASP A 416 36.78 -36.84 -25.06
CA ASP A 416 36.65 -37.67 -23.86
C ASP A 416 37.82 -37.41 -22.90
N LEU A 417 37.51 -36.79 -21.77
CA LEU A 417 38.41 -36.49 -20.66
C LEU A 417 37.96 -37.17 -19.36
N THR A 418 37.04 -38.13 -19.44
CA THR A 418 36.44 -38.81 -18.28
C THR A 418 37.42 -39.64 -17.44
N ARG A 419 38.65 -39.85 -17.96
CA ARG A 419 39.74 -40.56 -17.27
C ARG A 419 40.61 -39.64 -16.42
N LEU A 420 40.52 -38.31 -16.58
CA LEU A 420 41.25 -37.37 -15.76
C LEU A 420 40.69 -37.36 -14.33
N ARG A 421 41.57 -37.22 -13.34
CA ARG A 421 41.14 -36.95 -11.96
C ARG A 421 40.70 -35.49 -11.86
N CYS A 422 39.40 -35.28 -12.02
CA CYS A 422 38.77 -33.98 -11.93
C CYS A 422 38.30 -33.68 -10.50
N TYR A 423 38.58 -32.47 -10.02
CA TYR A 423 38.16 -31.96 -8.72
C TYR A 423 37.25 -30.73 -8.91
N ALA A 424 36.07 -30.74 -8.28
CA ALA A 424 35.23 -29.55 -8.13
C ALA A 424 35.45 -29.02 -6.71
N ILE A 425 35.78 -27.73 -6.57
CA ILE A 425 36.17 -27.12 -5.30
C ILE A 425 35.28 -25.91 -5.04
N ASP A 426 34.27 -26.09 -4.21
CA ASP A 426 33.17 -25.12 -4.03
C ASP A 426 32.85 -24.87 -2.56
N GLY A 427 32.00 -23.86 -2.31
CA GLY A 427 31.47 -23.58 -0.96
C GLY A 427 30.54 -24.69 -0.45
N GLU A 428 30.43 -24.80 0.87
CA GLU A 428 29.45 -25.70 1.49
C GLU A 428 28.02 -25.32 1.04
N GLY A 429 27.24 -26.32 0.60
CA GLY A 429 25.87 -26.11 0.10
C GLY A 429 25.77 -25.68 -1.37
N THR A 430 26.87 -25.65 -2.12
CA THR A 430 26.84 -25.40 -3.57
C THR A 430 26.08 -26.51 -4.29
N VAL A 431 25.10 -26.13 -5.10
CA VAL A 431 24.24 -27.05 -5.87
C VAL A 431 24.55 -26.96 -7.38
N GLU A 432 24.88 -25.76 -7.85
CA GLU A 432 25.29 -25.46 -9.22
C GLU A 432 26.83 -25.50 -9.27
N VAL A 433 27.39 -26.64 -9.70
CA VAL A 433 28.84 -26.81 -9.83
C VAL A 433 29.23 -26.41 -11.26
N ASP A 434 29.75 -25.21 -11.41
CA ASP A 434 30.04 -24.61 -12.71
C ASP A 434 31.41 -25.01 -13.27
N ASP A 435 32.37 -25.29 -12.40
CA ASP A 435 33.73 -25.61 -12.82
C ASP A 435 34.37 -26.78 -12.06
N ALA A 436 35.31 -27.43 -12.75
CA ALA A 436 36.16 -28.46 -12.21
C ALA A 436 37.57 -28.35 -12.81
N VAL A 437 38.57 -28.83 -12.08
CA VAL A 437 39.97 -28.75 -12.47
C VAL A 437 40.66 -30.10 -12.43
N SER A 438 41.62 -30.30 -13.34
CA SER A 438 42.51 -31.47 -13.36
C SER A 438 43.94 -31.03 -13.62
N ALA A 439 44.92 -31.82 -13.20
CA ALA A 439 46.31 -31.59 -13.57
C ALA A 439 47.04 -32.90 -13.90
N GLU A 440 48.02 -32.79 -14.79
CA GLU A 440 48.92 -33.88 -15.19
C GLU A 440 50.37 -33.40 -15.14
N ALA A 441 51.26 -34.21 -14.57
CA ALA A 441 52.69 -33.96 -14.64
C ALA A 441 53.20 -34.23 -16.06
N LEU A 442 54.10 -33.36 -16.55
CA LEU A 442 54.77 -33.51 -17.83
C LEU A 442 56.30 -33.54 -17.66
N PRO A 443 57.06 -34.05 -18.66
CA PRO A 443 58.51 -34.04 -18.62
C PRO A 443 59.09 -32.62 -18.40
N GLY A 444 60.22 -32.55 -17.69
CA GLY A 444 60.91 -31.29 -17.42
C GLY A 444 60.19 -30.40 -16.41
N GLY A 445 59.48 -30.99 -15.44
CA GLY A 445 58.83 -30.25 -14.34
C GLY A 445 57.62 -29.41 -14.77
N LYS A 446 57.15 -29.56 -16.02
CA LYS A 446 55.98 -28.87 -16.56
C LYS A 446 54.69 -29.52 -16.03
N ILE A 447 53.63 -28.72 -15.94
CA ILE A 447 52.33 -29.16 -15.42
C ILE A 447 51.27 -28.81 -16.46
N ARG A 448 50.52 -29.79 -16.96
CA ARG A 448 49.32 -29.50 -17.74
C ARG A 448 48.17 -29.29 -16.79
N VAL A 449 47.53 -28.12 -16.85
CA VAL A 449 46.31 -27.82 -16.11
C VAL A 449 45.14 -27.87 -17.07
N TRP A 450 44.04 -28.45 -16.60
CA TRP A 450 42.75 -28.44 -17.27
C TRP A 450 41.75 -27.70 -16.39
N VAL A 451 41.00 -26.78 -16.98
CA VAL A 451 39.83 -26.13 -16.41
C VAL A 451 38.65 -26.57 -17.24
N HIS A 452 37.64 -27.15 -16.60
CA HIS A 452 36.45 -27.68 -17.22
C HIS A 452 35.26 -26.86 -16.73
N VAL A 453 34.58 -26.15 -17.62
CA VAL A 453 33.40 -25.34 -17.31
C VAL A 453 32.17 -26.08 -17.80
N ALA A 454 31.10 -26.11 -17.02
CA ALA A 454 29.84 -26.72 -17.42
C ALA A 454 29.33 -26.15 -18.74
N ASP A 455 28.91 -27.03 -19.65
CA ASP A 455 28.43 -26.62 -20.96
C ASP A 455 26.92 -26.32 -20.92
N ALA A 456 26.54 -25.11 -20.48
CA ALA A 456 25.14 -24.70 -20.49
C ALA A 456 24.55 -24.64 -21.91
N THR A 457 25.38 -24.42 -22.94
CA THR A 457 24.96 -24.34 -24.35
C THR A 457 24.52 -25.69 -24.92
N ARG A 458 24.90 -26.80 -24.27
CA ARG A 458 24.33 -28.13 -24.52
C ARG A 458 22.82 -28.16 -24.29
N TRP A 459 22.30 -27.34 -23.39
CA TRP A 459 20.92 -27.41 -22.90
C TRP A 459 20.07 -26.23 -23.36
N VAL A 460 20.67 -25.05 -23.49
CA VAL A 460 19.95 -23.81 -23.83
C VAL A 460 20.37 -23.34 -25.23
N GLY A 461 19.42 -23.41 -26.16
CA GLY A 461 19.57 -22.89 -27.52
C GLY A 461 19.24 -21.40 -27.62
N LEU A 462 19.80 -20.76 -28.66
CA LEU A 462 19.49 -19.36 -29.02
C LEU A 462 18.01 -19.19 -29.40
N GLY A 463 17.41 -18.07 -29.00
CA GLY A 463 16.02 -17.73 -29.30
C GLY A 463 14.99 -18.55 -28.52
N THR A 464 15.41 -19.26 -27.48
CA THR A 464 14.50 -20.04 -26.63
C THR A 464 14.01 -19.22 -25.44
N PRO A 465 12.85 -19.56 -24.83
CA PRO A 465 12.36 -18.86 -23.63
C PRO A 465 13.36 -18.87 -22.47
N LEU A 466 14.17 -19.92 -22.35
CA LEU A 466 15.21 -19.99 -21.31
C LEU A 466 16.40 -19.07 -21.58
N GLU A 467 16.80 -18.91 -22.84
CA GLU A 467 17.85 -17.96 -23.21
C GLU A 467 17.40 -16.52 -22.97
N ALA A 468 16.19 -16.16 -23.42
CA ALA A 468 15.64 -14.82 -23.21
C ALA A 468 15.54 -14.47 -21.71
N GLU A 469 15.12 -15.41 -20.87
CA GLU A 469 15.06 -15.21 -19.42
C GLU A 469 16.46 -15.12 -18.77
N ALA A 470 17.41 -15.96 -19.21
CA ALA A 470 18.78 -15.88 -18.72
C ALA A 470 19.47 -14.55 -19.12
N GLU A 471 19.22 -14.07 -20.34
CA GLU A 471 19.69 -12.76 -20.82
C GLU A 471 19.09 -11.62 -19.99
N SER A 472 17.79 -11.70 -19.69
CA SER A 472 17.08 -10.73 -18.85
C SER A 472 17.64 -10.65 -17.43
N ARG A 473 17.94 -11.81 -16.82
CA ARG A 473 18.54 -11.90 -15.48
C ARG A 473 20.01 -11.50 -15.46
N GLY A 474 20.77 -11.87 -16.50
CA GLY A 474 22.19 -11.58 -16.67
C GLY A 474 23.15 -12.38 -15.77
N ALA A 475 22.77 -12.64 -14.51
CA ALA A 475 23.54 -13.44 -13.55
C ALA A 475 22.64 -14.01 -12.44
N SER A 476 23.13 -15.03 -11.73
CA SER A 476 22.54 -15.47 -10.46
C SER A 476 22.78 -14.41 -9.36
N GLY A 477 21.76 -14.12 -8.56
CA GLY A 477 21.84 -13.20 -7.43
C GLY A 477 22.06 -13.95 -6.12
N TYR A 478 23.15 -13.67 -5.41
CA TYR A 478 23.46 -14.30 -4.13
C TYR A 478 23.07 -13.39 -2.97
N HIS A 479 22.31 -13.91 -2.01
CA HIS A 479 21.95 -13.22 -0.78
C HIS A 479 21.99 -14.16 0.42
N PRO A 480 21.97 -13.66 1.67
CA PRO A 480 22.19 -14.51 2.85
C PRO A 480 21.26 -15.71 2.99
N ARG A 481 20.04 -15.67 2.41
CA ARG A 481 19.08 -16.79 2.50
C ARG A 481 19.15 -17.76 1.33
N GLY A 482 19.93 -17.47 0.29
CA GLY A 482 20.03 -18.34 -0.87
C GLY A 482 20.39 -17.63 -2.16
N VAL A 483 19.99 -18.26 -3.25
CA VAL A 483 20.32 -17.86 -4.61
C VAL A 483 19.03 -17.54 -5.35
N LEU A 484 19.01 -16.40 -6.03
CA LEU A 484 18.11 -16.13 -7.14
C LEU A 484 18.79 -16.66 -8.41
N PRO A 485 18.41 -17.86 -8.88
CA PRO A 485 19.18 -18.52 -9.92
C PRO A 485 18.91 -17.87 -11.28
N MET A 486 19.91 -17.92 -12.16
CA MET A 486 19.79 -17.46 -13.55
C MET A 486 18.92 -18.41 -14.38
N PHE A 487 18.97 -19.71 -14.08
CA PHE A 487 18.15 -20.75 -14.71
C PHE A 487 17.23 -21.43 -13.69
N PRO A 488 16.12 -22.06 -14.10
CA PRO A 488 15.33 -22.88 -13.20
C PRO A 488 16.17 -24.00 -12.57
N LEU A 489 16.16 -24.08 -11.23
CA LEU A 489 17.00 -24.99 -10.45
C LEU A 489 16.97 -26.46 -10.91
N PRO A 490 15.83 -27.06 -11.29
CA PRO A 490 15.80 -28.46 -11.72
C PRO A 490 16.75 -28.77 -12.89
N VAL A 491 16.90 -27.82 -13.82
CA VAL A 491 17.82 -27.93 -14.95
C VAL A 491 19.23 -27.50 -14.53
N ALA A 492 19.35 -26.38 -13.82
CA ALA A 492 20.63 -25.81 -13.42
C ALA A 492 21.45 -26.77 -12.53
N ALA A 493 20.85 -27.24 -11.44
CA ALA A 493 21.47 -28.08 -10.42
C ALA A 493 21.86 -29.50 -10.88
N ARG A 494 21.32 -29.96 -12.02
CA ARG A 494 21.45 -31.37 -12.45
C ARG A 494 22.02 -31.52 -13.85
N LEU A 495 21.41 -30.86 -14.83
CA LEU A 495 21.79 -30.96 -16.24
C LEU A 495 22.98 -30.06 -16.55
N MET A 496 22.94 -28.83 -16.04
CA MET A 496 23.98 -27.81 -16.24
C MET A 496 25.05 -27.83 -15.16
N SER A 497 24.95 -28.71 -14.16
CA SER A 497 25.92 -28.83 -13.07
C SER A 497 26.87 -30.00 -13.31
N LEU A 498 28.15 -29.82 -12.98
CA LEU A 498 29.19 -30.85 -13.05
C LEU A 498 29.10 -31.85 -11.89
N THR A 499 27.93 -32.49 -11.73
CA THR A 499 27.67 -33.37 -10.58
C THR A 499 28.68 -34.52 -10.50
N PRO A 500 29.25 -34.82 -9.31
CA PRO A 500 30.25 -35.86 -9.13
C PRO A 500 29.80 -37.26 -9.57
N GLY A 501 30.75 -38.03 -10.08
CA GLY A 501 30.56 -39.44 -10.41
C GLY A 501 29.91 -39.72 -11.77
N GLU A 502 29.33 -38.72 -12.44
CA GLU A 502 28.64 -38.87 -13.72
C GLU A 502 29.42 -38.22 -14.88
N PRO A 503 29.31 -38.74 -16.13
CA PRO A 503 29.78 -38.02 -17.31
C PRO A 503 28.99 -36.74 -17.51
N LYS A 504 29.68 -35.60 -17.64
CA LYS A 504 29.07 -34.29 -17.87
C LYS A 504 29.70 -33.60 -19.08
N CYS A 505 28.86 -32.87 -19.81
CA CYS A 505 29.28 -32.05 -20.93
C CYS A 505 29.95 -30.77 -20.39
N ALA A 506 31.15 -30.48 -20.87
CA ALA A 506 31.92 -29.32 -20.44
C ALA A 506 32.62 -28.64 -21.61
N VAL A 507 32.85 -27.34 -21.50
CA VAL A 507 33.82 -26.61 -22.30
C VAL A 507 35.13 -26.59 -21.52
N SER A 508 36.16 -27.20 -22.08
CA SER A 508 37.44 -27.37 -21.41
C SER A 508 38.52 -26.48 -22.01
N VAL A 509 39.34 -25.91 -21.14
CA VAL A 509 40.56 -25.17 -21.48
C VAL A 509 41.74 -25.89 -20.84
N THR A 510 42.81 -26.07 -21.60
CA THR A 510 44.08 -26.54 -21.05
C THR A 510 45.23 -25.64 -21.44
N ALA A 511 46.24 -25.60 -20.58
CA ALA A 511 47.53 -24.99 -20.85
C ALA A 511 48.63 -25.77 -20.12
N VAL A 512 49.82 -25.79 -20.70
CA VAL A 512 51.03 -26.26 -20.03
C VAL A 512 51.67 -25.12 -19.27
N ILE A 513 51.95 -25.31 -18.00
CA ILE A 513 52.59 -24.34 -17.11
C ILE A 513 54.04 -24.79 -16.88
N ASP A 514 54.98 -23.92 -17.23
CA ASP A 514 56.41 -24.15 -17.02
C ASP A 514 56.85 -23.89 -15.55
N GLU A 515 58.13 -24.06 -15.27
CA GLU A 515 58.73 -23.80 -13.94
C GLU A 515 58.66 -22.33 -13.51
N ARG A 516 58.47 -21.40 -14.47
CA ARG A 516 58.39 -19.95 -14.23
C ARG A 516 56.93 -19.47 -14.13
N GLY A 517 55.95 -20.35 -14.30
CA GLY A 517 54.53 -20.03 -14.32
C GLY A 517 54.03 -19.49 -15.68
N ALA A 518 54.87 -19.48 -16.70
CA ALA A 518 54.44 -19.12 -18.05
C ALA A 518 53.57 -20.24 -18.64
N THR A 519 52.58 -19.84 -19.43
CA THR A 519 51.69 -20.76 -20.13
C THR A 519 52.20 -20.99 -21.55
N GLU A 520 52.34 -22.25 -21.91
CA GLU A 520 52.65 -22.78 -23.23
C GLU A 520 51.51 -23.70 -23.67
N GLU A 521 51.47 -24.09 -24.95
CA GLU A 521 50.57 -25.13 -25.48
C GLU A 521 49.13 -25.12 -24.90
N TYR A 522 48.21 -24.40 -25.56
CA TYR A 522 46.83 -24.35 -25.12
C TYR A 522 45.88 -25.09 -26.07
N TRP A 523 44.78 -25.59 -25.52
CA TRP A 523 43.64 -26.08 -26.28
C TRP A 523 42.35 -25.64 -25.61
N VAL A 524 41.36 -25.29 -26.42
CA VAL A 524 40.01 -24.96 -26.00
C VAL A 524 39.06 -25.78 -26.85
N GLY A 525 38.09 -26.43 -26.23
CA GLY A 525 37.06 -27.18 -26.96
C GLY A 525 36.07 -27.87 -26.06
N THR A 526 35.03 -28.42 -26.67
CA THR A 526 34.01 -29.18 -25.97
C THR A 526 34.53 -30.55 -25.57
N SER A 527 34.00 -31.05 -24.45
CA SER A 527 34.52 -32.24 -23.78
C SER A 527 33.44 -32.96 -22.99
N THR A 528 33.74 -34.20 -22.64
CA THR A 528 33.01 -34.98 -21.65
C THR A 528 33.96 -35.27 -20.49
N ILE A 529 33.59 -34.86 -19.29
CA ILE A 529 34.38 -35.07 -18.06
C ILE A 529 33.63 -35.92 -17.05
N ARG A 530 34.31 -36.39 -16.02
CA ARG A 530 33.69 -37.01 -14.84
C ARG A 530 34.35 -36.45 -13.59
N VAL A 531 33.61 -35.65 -12.82
CA VAL A 531 34.12 -35.13 -11.55
C VAL A 531 34.38 -36.30 -10.60
N THR A 532 35.63 -36.48 -10.22
CA THR A 532 36.08 -37.58 -9.34
C THR A 532 35.76 -37.26 -7.89
N ARG A 533 35.91 -35.98 -7.50
CA ARG A 533 35.66 -35.52 -6.14
C ARG A 533 35.14 -34.07 -6.18
N ALA A 534 33.95 -33.84 -5.62
CA ALA A 534 33.59 -32.51 -5.12
C ALA A 534 34.07 -32.39 -3.68
N ALA A 535 34.66 -31.25 -3.33
CA ALA A 535 35.19 -30.98 -2.02
C ALA A 535 35.08 -29.49 -1.69
N THR A 536 34.89 -29.17 -0.42
CA THR A 536 35.07 -27.80 0.08
C THR A 536 36.54 -27.44 0.20
N GLU A 537 36.87 -26.15 0.25
CA GLU A 537 38.25 -25.70 0.49
C GLU A 537 38.84 -26.34 1.76
N GLY A 538 38.06 -26.41 2.84
CA GLY A 538 38.47 -27.05 4.09
C GLY A 538 38.75 -28.56 3.95
N GLU A 539 38.02 -29.27 3.09
CA GLU A 539 38.30 -30.67 2.77
C GLU A 539 39.56 -30.82 1.90
N VAL A 540 39.77 -29.93 0.93
CA VAL A 540 40.98 -29.92 0.11
C VAL A 540 42.21 -29.68 0.97
N ILE A 541 42.16 -28.75 1.93
CA ILE A 541 43.25 -28.52 2.88
C ILE A 541 43.54 -29.79 3.69
N LYS A 542 42.51 -30.50 4.16
CA LYS A 542 42.69 -31.78 4.86
C LYS A 542 43.32 -32.84 3.97
N MET A 543 42.88 -32.96 2.72
CA MET A 543 43.43 -33.90 1.73
C MET A 543 44.92 -33.61 1.46
N LEU A 544 45.30 -32.34 1.31
CA LEU A 544 46.68 -31.93 1.09
C LEU A 544 47.59 -32.12 2.32
N ALA A 545 47.01 -32.27 3.51
CA ALA A 545 47.74 -32.56 4.74
C ALA A 545 47.97 -34.06 4.97
N GLU A 546 47.40 -34.93 4.13
CA GLU A 546 47.66 -36.38 4.16
C GLU A 546 49.05 -36.72 3.61
N GLU A 547 49.36 -38.02 3.49
CA GLU A 547 50.66 -38.47 2.97
C GLU A 547 50.92 -37.94 1.54
N PRO A 548 52.12 -37.37 1.27
CA PRO A 548 52.47 -36.85 -0.05
C PRO A 548 52.29 -37.87 -1.17
N GLY A 549 51.80 -37.42 -2.32
CA GLY A 549 51.53 -38.25 -3.49
C GLY A 549 50.18 -38.98 -3.45
N ARG A 550 49.46 -38.96 -2.31
CA ARG A 550 48.10 -39.53 -2.23
C ARG A 550 47.11 -38.79 -3.12
N HIS A 551 47.29 -37.48 -3.27
CA HIS A 551 46.46 -36.60 -4.11
C HIS A 551 47.31 -35.80 -5.10
N GLU A 552 48.15 -36.50 -5.88
CA GLU A 552 49.08 -35.92 -6.86
C GLU A 552 48.44 -34.82 -7.74
N GLY A 553 47.21 -35.04 -8.23
CA GLY A 553 46.50 -34.04 -9.04
C GLY A 553 46.25 -32.72 -8.31
N LEU A 554 45.87 -32.76 -7.02
CA LEU A 554 45.69 -31.55 -6.20
C LEU A 554 47.03 -30.88 -5.90
N GLU A 555 48.07 -31.66 -5.60
CA GLU A 555 49.43 -31.15 -5.36
C GLU A 555 49.96 -30.39 -6.59
N LEU A 556 49.77 -30.96 -7.78
CA LEU A 556 50.13 -30.32 -9.06
C LEU A 556 49.33 -29.03 -9.31
N LEU A 557 48.03 -29.02 -9.00
CA LEU A 557 47.19 -27.82 -9.10
C LEU A 557 47.68 -26.70 -8.18
N VAL A 558 48.03 -27.03 -6.93
CA VAL A 558 48.58 -26.07 -5.95
C VAL A 558 49.91 -25.51 -6.44
N GLU A 559 50.81 -26.35 -6.93
CA GLU A 559 52.10 -25.91 -7.46
C GLU A 559 51.94 -25.04 -8.71
N ALA A 560 51.07 -25.42 -9.64
CA ALA A 560 50.73 -24.60 -10.79
C ALA A 560 50.15 -23.24 -10.38
N ALA A 561 49.20 -23.20 -9.45
CA ALA A 561 48.60 -21.98 -8.93
C ALA A 561 49.64 -21.07 -8.26
N ARG A 562 50.57 -21.64 -7.48
CA ARG A 562 51.69 -20.91 -6.86
C ARG A 562 52.58 -20.25 -7.91
N ARG A 563 53.05 -21.00 -8.92
CA ARG A 563 53.88 -20.47 -10.00
C ARG A 563 53.18 -19.34 -10.77
N ARG A 564 51.89 -19.53 -11.08
CA ARG A 564 51.05 -18.52 -11.74
C ARG A 564 50.89 -17.26 -10.90
N ARG A 565 50.65 -17.41 -9.59
CA ARG A 565 50.52 -16.28 -8.66
C ARG A 565 51.82 -15.49 -8.59
N GLU A 566 52.97 -16.15 -8.44
CA GLU A 566 54.28 -15.49 -8.40
C GLU A 566 54.59 -14.72 -9.69
N LEU A 567 54.33 -15.31 -10.86
CA LEU A 567 54.50 -14.62 -12.13
C LEU A 567 53.56 -13.42 -12.25
N ARG A 568 52.29 -13.57 -11.83
CA ARG A 568 51.29 -12.50 -11.87
C ARG A 568 51.71 -11.31 -10.99
N LEU A 569 52.25 -11.57 -9.79
CA LEU A 569 52.80 -10.54 -8.91
C LEU A 569 54.04 -9.86 -9.51
N LYS A 570 54.97 -10.63 -10.09
CA LYS A 570 56.14 -10.07 -10.81
C LYS A 570 55.76 -9.16 -11.98
N ARG A 571 54.58 -9.38 -12.58
CA ARG A 571 54.01 -8.55 -13.66
C ARG A 571 53.20 -7.35 -13.17
N GLY A 572 53.21 -7.06 -11.87
CA GLY A 572 52.59 -5.88 -11.30
C GLY A 572 51.12 -6.05 -10.90
N ALA A 573 50.62 -7.29 -10.76
CA ALA A 573 49.28 -7.49 -10.22
C ALA A 573 49.19 -7.05 -8.75
N VAL A 574 48.05 -6.45 -8.40
CA VAL A 574 47.74 -6.02 -7.04
C VAL A 574 46.90 -7.09 -6.34
N ASP A 575 47.31 -7.48 -5.14
CA ASP A 575 46.55 -8.38 -4.25
C ASP A 575 45.75 -7.52 -3.27
N VAL A 576 44.49 -7.24 -3.59
CA VAL A 576 43.58 -6.46 -2.74
C VAL A 576 42.82 -7.42 -1.84
N ARG A 577 42.99 -7.28 -0.53
CA ARG A 577 42.23 -8.05 0.47
C ARG A 577 41.21 -7.14 1.12
N MET A 578 39.94 -7.35 0.78
CA MET A 578 38.82 -6.73 1.47
C MET A 578 38.34 -7.69 2.57
N PRO A 579 37.93 -7.19 3.74
CA PRO A 579 37.25 -8.03 4.72
C PRO A 579 35.92 -8.51 4.11
N GLU A 580 35.72 -9.82 4.09
CA GLU A 580 34.47 -10.46 3.71
C GLU A 580 33.75 -10.96 4.98
N ALA A 581 32.43 -10.86 4.98
CA ALA A 581 31.59 -11.37 6.07
C ALA A 581 30.84 -12.61 5.59
N THR A 582 30.88 -13.67 6.39
CA THR A 582 30.09 -14.89 6.15
C THR A 582 28.99 -14.94 7.20
N ALA A 583 27.73 -15.03 6.77
CA ALA A 583 26.58 -15.16 7.66
C ALA A 583 25.97 -16.56 7.49
N ARG A 584 25.54 -17.16 8.59
CA ARG A 584 24.74 -18.40 8.56
C ARG A 584 23.31 -18.05 8.97
N VAL A 585 22.37 -18.36 8.09
CA VAL A 585 20.95 -18.16 8.36
C VAL A 585 20.37 -19.46 8.87
N PHE A 586 19.74 -19.41 10.05
CA PHE A 586 19.02 -20.53 10.64
C PHE A 586 17.53 -20.19 10.69
N ASP A 587 16.71 -21.17 10.31
CA ASP A 587 15.27 -21.06 10.49
C ASP A 587 14.95 -21.31 11.97
N VAL A 588 14.86 -20.22 12.73
CA VAL A 588 14.45 -20.28 14.13
C VAL A 588 12.93 -20.33 14.10
N GLY A 589 12.35 -21.50 14.40
CA GLY A 589 10.90 -21.67 14.43
C GLY A 589 10.24 -20.49 15.14
N GLU A 590 9.33 -19.82 14.43
CA GLU A 590 8.56 -18.65 14.87
C GLU A 590 9.31 -17.31 15.07
N GLY A 591 10.45 -17.12 14.40
CA GLY A 591 11.07 -15.81 14.24
C GLY A 591 12.47 -15.90 13.67
N GLU A 592 12.58 -15.85 12.34
CA GLU A 592 13.85 -15.97 11.62
C GLU A 592 14.86 -14.91 12.10
N GLY A 593 16.03 -15.35 12.58
CA GLY A 593 17.10 -14.50 13.09
C GLY A 593 18.42 -14.72 12.37
N PHE A 594 19.22 -13.66 12.24
CA PHE A 594 20.61 -13.74 11.81
C PHE A 594 21.50 -14.07 13.02
N VAL A 595 22.50 -14.92 12.81
CA VAL A 595 23.69 -14.97 13.69
C VAL A 595 24.88 -14.43 12.93
#